data_AF-A0A3D5RUK1-F1
#
_entry.id   AF-A0A3D5RUK1-F1
#
_cell.length_a   1.000
_cell.length_b   1.000
_cell.length_c   1.000
_cell.angle_alpha   90.00
_cell.angle_beta   90.00
_cell.angle_gamma   90.00
#
_symmetry.space_group_name_H-M   'P 1'
#
loop_
_entity.id
_entity.type
_entity.pdbx_description
1 polymer ?
#
loop_
_entity_poly.entity_id
_entity_poly.type
_entity_poly.pdbx_seq_one_letter_code
_entity_poly.pdbx_strand_id
1 'polypeptide(L)'
;IRLKLEENGNANGIIGGFHKWAPLYVPQAEGGAGYEAMLSMDLPGMYYAFRNLADADRDTETGLNLSISSTFSIEAVPAFIQRSNPQTAQSEQ
;
A
#
# COMPACT_ATOMS: atom_id res chain seq x y z
N ILE A 1 0.50 2.66 -11.88
CA ILE A 1 -0.71 3.20 -11.21
C ILE A 1 -1.89 3.06 -12.17
N ARG A 2 -3.06 2.63 -11.69
CA ARG A 2 -4.30 2.63 -12.46
C ARG A 2 -5.42 3.18 -11.57
N LEU A 3 -6.03 4.29 -11.96
CA LEU A 3 -7.11 4.97 -11.22
C LEU A 3 -8.29 5.25 -12.17
N LYS A 4 -9.51 5.16 -11.63
CA LYS A 4 -10.77 5.47 -12.32
C LYS A 4 -11.55 6.46 -11.47
N LEU A 5 -11.89 7.62 -12.04
CA LEU A 5 -12.82 8.58 -11.45
C LEU A 5 -14.26 8.14 -11.75
N GLU A 6 -15.12 8.21 -10.76
CA GLU A 6 -16.55 7.92 -10.84
C GLU A 6 -17.35 9.21 -11.00
N GLU A 7 -18.59 9.08 -11.47
CA GLU A 7 -19.50 10.22 -11.67
C GLU A 7 -19.84 10.95 -10.36
N ASN A 8 -19.81 10.23 -9.23
CA ASN A 8 -20.02 10.78 -7.89
C ASN A 8 -18.79 11.54 -7.34
N GLY A 9 -17.69 11.61 -8.10
CA GLY A 9 -16.43 12.24 -7.72
C GLY A 9 -15.48 11.37 -6.89
N ASN A 10 -15.86 10.13 -6.53
CA ASN A 10 -14.95 9.16 -5.94
C ASN A 10 -13.93 8.68 -6.98
N ALA A 11 -12.81 8.14 -6.54
CA ALA A 11 -11.91 7.41 -7.41
C ALA A 11 -11.47 6.08 -6.80
N ASN A 12 -11.43 5.04 -7.64
CA ASN A 12 -11.01 3.70 -7.27
C ASN A 12 -9.85 3.24 -8.14
N GLY A 13 -8.91 2.49 -7.57
CA GLY A 13 -7.79 1.97 -8.36
C GLY A 13 -6.77 1.17 -7.58
N ILE A 14 -5.62 0.96 -8.23
CA ILE A 14 -4.49 0.20 -7.70
C ILE A 14 -3.17 0.96 -7.92
N ILE A 15 -2.31 0.91 -6.90
CA ILE A 15 -0.92 1.35 -6.96
C ILE A 15 -0.02 0.14 -6.70
N GLY A 16 0.76 -0.22 -7.71
CA GLY A 16 1.84 -1.20 -7.58
C GLY A 16 3.15 -0.52 -7.19
N GLY A 17 4.02 -1.27 -6.52
CA GLY A 17 5.36 -0.83 -6.12
C GLY A 17 6.08 -1.93 -5.37
N PHE A 18 7.09 -1.55 -4.59
CA PHE A 18 7.84 -2.46 -3.72
C PHE A 18 7.64 -2.04 -2.27
N HIS A 19 7.52 -3.02 -1.38
CA HIS A 19 7.39 -2.79 0.05
C HIS A 19 8.47 -3.55 0.80
N LYS A 20 9.16 -2.87 1.73
CA LYS A 20 10.18 -3.49 2.57
C LYS A 20 9.52 -4.55 3.45
N TRP A 21 10.10 -5.75 3.49
CA TRP A 21 9.50 -6.83 4.27
C TRP A 21 9.91 -6.78 5.75
N ALA A 22 11.09 -6.24 6.09
CA ALA A 22 11.57 -6.18 7.47
C ALA A 22 10.62 -5.43 8.42
N PRO A 23 10.06 -4.25 8.06
CA PRO A 23 9.05 -3.58 8.88
C PRO A 23 7.76 -4.40 9.11
N LEU A 24 7.45 -5.36 8.23
CA LEU A 24 6.31 -6.26 8.40
C LEU A 24 6.61 -7.46 9.29
N TYR A 25 7.88 -7.76 9.57
CA TYR A 25 8.33 -8.92 10.35
C TYR A 25 8.77 -8.54 11.76
N VAL A 26 9.54 -7.46 11.91
CA VAL A 26 10.20 -7.09 13.18
C VAL A 26 9.21 -6.94 14.34
N PRO A 27 8.06 -6.25 14.21
CA PRO A 27 7.12 -6.11 15.33
C PRO A 27 6.58 -7.45 15.85
N GLN A 28 6.40 -8.43 14.97
CA GLN A 28 5.94 -9.77 15.29
C GLN A 28 7.06 -10.59 15.93
N ALA A 29 8.28 -10.46 15.40
CA ALA A 29 9.48 -11.08 15.95
C ALA A 29 9.81 -10.61 17.37
N GLU A 30 9.63 -9.31 17.65
CA GLU A 30 9.82 -8.72 18.98
C GLU A 30 8.84 -9.28 20.03
N GLY A 31 7.63 -9.68 19.60
CA GLY A 31 6.66 -10.37 20.45
C GLY A 31 7.06 -11.81 20.81
N GLY A 32 7.99 -12.40 20.05
CA GLY A 32 8.57 -13.72 20.29
C GLY A 32 7.54 -14.85 20.44
N ALA A 33 7.85 -15.80 21.32
CA ALA A 33 7.00 -16.97 21.58
C ALA A 33 5.59 -16.60 22.08
N GLY A 34 5.42 -15.44 22.71
CA GLY A 34 4.11 -14.94 23.12
C GLY A 34 3.20 -14.67 21.92
N TYR A 35 3.74 -14.07 20.87
CA TYR A 35 2.98 -13.81 19.64
C TYR A 35 2.80 -15.08 18.80
N GLU A 36 3.80 -15.97 18.74
CA GLU A 36 3.63 -17.28 18.09
C GLU A 36 2.45 -18.04 18.66
N ALA A 37 2.36 -18.13 19.99
CA ALA A 37 1.27 -18.81 20.68
C ALA A 37 -0.07 -18.08 20.52
N MET A 38 -0.09 -16.75 20.69
CA MET A 38 -1.33 -15.95 20.69
C MET A 38 -1.95 -15.84 19.29
N LEU A 39 -1.11 -15.66 18.26
CA LEU A 39 -1.55 -15.45 16.88
C LEU A 39 -1.52 -16.73 16.03
N SER A 40 -1.07 -17.84 16.61
CA SER A 40 -0.87 -19.12 15.88
C SER A 40 -0.01 -18.93 14.63
N MET A 41 1.10 -18.22 14.78
CA MET A 41 2.03 -17.87 13.69
C MET A 41 3.34 -18.67 13.80
N ASP A 42 3.93 -19.00 12.66
CA ASP A 42 5.31 -19.50 12.54
C ASP A 42 6.23 -18.32 12.19
N LEU A 43 6.87 -17.71 13.19
CA LEU A 43 7.71 -16.52 12.97
C LEU A 43 9.00 -16.86 12.20
N PRO A 44 9.71 -17.97 12.47
CA PRO A 44 10.80 -18.41 11.60
C PRO A 44 10.35 -18.64 10.15
N GLY A 45 9.21 -19.30 9.96
CA GLY A 45 8.62 -19.53 8.63
C GLY A 45 8.31 -18.22 7.91
N MET A 46 7.71 -17.25 8.61
CA MET A 46 7.43 -15.91 8.08
C MET A 46 8.70 -15.18 7.64
N TYR A 47 9.77 -15.22 8.44
CA TYR A 47 11.06 -14.62 8.08
C TYR A 47 11.60 -15.19 6.77
N TYR A 48 11.68 -16.52 6.67
CA TYR A 48 12.22 -17.16 5.48
C TYR A 48 11.32 -16.99 4.26
N ALA A 49 9.99 -16.98 4.44
CA ALA A 49 9.06 -16.69 3.37
C ALA A 49 9.30 -15.28 2.79
N PHE A 50 9.39 -14.26 3.64
CA PHE A 50 9.66 -12.89 3.21
C PHE A 50 11.03 -12.74 2.55
N ARG A 51 12.08 -13.30 3.16
CA ARG A 51 13.43 -13.26 2.61
C ARG A 51 13.52 -13.91 1.23
N ASN A 52 12.83 -15.04 1.02
CA ASN A 52 12.90 -15.80 -0.23
C ASN A 52 12.00 -15.20 -1.33
N LEU A 53 10.92 -14.51 -0.96
CA LEU A 53 10.00 -13.88 -1.90
C LEU A 53 10.37 -12.43 -2.25
N ALA A 54 11.34 -11.83 -1.55
CA ALA A 54 11.85 -10.51 -1.88
C ALA A 54 12.51 -10.50 -3.27
N ASP A 55 12.10 -9.55 -4.11
CA ASP A 55 12.44 -9.47 -5.53
C ASP A 55 13.04 -8.13 -5.94
N ALA A 56 13.16 -7.16 -5.01
CA ALA A 56 13.77 -5.85 -5.26
C ALA A 56 14.60 -5.33 -4.08
N ASP A 57 15.22 -4.17 -4.29
CA ASP A 57 16.11 -3.48 -3.34
C ASP A 57 17.25 -4.39 -2.86
N ARG A 58 18.10 -4.79 -3.81
CA ARG A 58 19.25 -5.66 -3.51
C ARG A 58 20.27 -4.92 -2.65
N ASP A 59 20.48 -5.45 -1.45
CA ASP A 59 21.49 -4.99 -0.52
C ASP A 59 22.90 -5.30 -1.04
N THR A 60 23.78 -4.30 -1.04
CA THR A 60 25.12 -4.43 -1.63
C THR A 60 26.10 -5.23 -0.77
N GLU A 61 25.83 -5.36 0.53
CA GLU A 61 26.71 -6.06 1.47
C GLU A 61 26.35 -7.55 1.56
N THR A 62 25.06 -7.86 1.63
CA THR A 62 24.52 -9.21 1.84
C THR A 62 24.05 -9.86 0.55
N GLY A 63 23.80 -9.08 -0.50
CA GLY A 63 23.28 -9.56 -1.78
C GLY A 63 21.81 -9.98 -1.76
N LEU A 64 21.11 -9.78 -0.65
CA LEU A 64 19.69 -10.13 -0.46
C LEU A 64 18.78 -9.02 -0.98
N ASN A 65 17.61 -9.40 -1.49
CA ASN A 65 16.54 -8.45 -1.78
C ASN A 65 15.81 -8.06 -0.48
N LEU A 66 15.52 -6.77 -0.32
CA LEU A 66 14.91 -6.22 0.90
C LEU A 66 13.43 -5.86 0.74
N SER A 67 12.89 -5.92 -0.48
CA SER A 67 11.52 -5.55 -0.78
C SER A 67 10.80 -6.58 -1.64
N ILE A 68 9.48 -6.66 -1.45
CA ILE A 68 8.57 -7.55 -2.17
C ILE A 68 7.65 -6.70 -3.07
N SER A 69 7.49 -7.10 -4.32
CA SER A 69 6.50 -6.52 -5.23
C SER A 69 5.09 -6.62 -4.63
N SER A 70 4.47 -5.46 -4.49
CA SER A 70 3.23 -5.28 -3.76
C SER A 70 2.27 -4.39 -4.55
N THR A 71 0.98 -4.64 -4.41
CA THR A 71 -0.07 -3.79 -4.98
C THR A 71 -1.08 -3.43 -3.90
N PHE A 72 -1.40 -2.15 -3.80
CA PHE A 72 -2.37 -1.61 -2.87
C PHE A 72 -3.61 -1.16 -3.65
N SER A 73 -4.80 -1.53 -3.16
CA SER A 73 -6.05 -0.91 -3.59
C SER A 73 -6.16 0.48 -2.97
N ILE A 74 -6.62 1.44 -3.76
CA ILE A 74 -6.86 2.80 -3.31
C ILE A 74 -8.29 3.18 -3.60
N GLU A 75 -8.94 3.69 -2.56
CA GLU A 75 -10.22 4.37 -2.61
C GLU A 75 -9.99 5.82 -2.19
N ALA A 76 -10.44 6.75 -3.02
CA ALA A 76 -10.37 8.18 -2.77
C ALA A 76 -11.77 8.79 -2.80
N VAL A 77 -12.04 9.64 -1.81
CA VAL A 77 -13.30 10.39 -1.68
C VAL A 77 -13.07 11.87 -2.01
N PRO A 78 -14.07 12.58 -2.59
CA PRO A 78 -13.93 14.00 -2.91
C PRO A 78 -13.64 14.84 -1.66
N ALA A 79 -12.56 15.61 -1.68
CA ALA A 79 -12.29 16.61 -0.64
C ALA A 79 -13.15 17.88 -0.82
N PHE A 80 -13.40 18.28 -2.07
CA PHE A 80 -14.28 19.40 -2.44
C PHE A 80 -15.08 19.03 -3.70
N ILE A 81 -16.39 19.27 -3.68
CA ILE A 81 -17.23 19.15 -4.88
C ILE A 81 -17.25 20.51 -5.56
N GLN A 82 -16.50 20.67 -6.65
CA GLN A 82 -16.59 21.86 -7.48
C GLN A 82 -17.89 21.77 -8.28
N ARG A 83 -18.96 22.42 -7.82
CA ARG A 83 -20.14 22.64 -8.67
C ARG A 83 -19.68 23.55 -9.80
N SER A 84 -19.77 23.08 -11.05
CA SER A 84 -19.73 23.95 -12.20
C SER A 84 -20.88 24.95 -12.03
N ASN A 85 -20.58 26.16 -11.57
CA ASN A 85 -21.54 27.24 -11.63
C ASN A 85 -21.64 27.58 -13.12
N PRO A 86 -22.77 27.34 -13.81
CA PRO A 86 -23.00 28.07 -15.05
C PRO A 86 -23.05 29.53 -14.61
N GLN A 87 -21.94 30.26 -14.81
CA GLN A 87 -21.95 31.70 -14.73
C GLN A 87 -22.96 32.13 -15.80
N THR A 88 -24.21 32.34 -15.37
CA THR A 88 -25.22 33.03 -16.13
C THR A 88 -24.60 34.38 -16.44
N ALA A 89 -24.10 34.54 -17.66
CA ALA A 89 -23.85 35.83 -18.26
C ALA A 89 -25.22 36.52 -18.43
N GLN A 90 -25.81 36.99 -17.34
CA GLN A 90 -26.93 37.91 -17.38
C GLN A 90 -26.38 39.34 -17.41
N SER A 91 -26.44 39.87 -18.64
CA SER A 91 -26.86 41.22 -19.06
C SER A 91 -26.11 42.45 -18.53
N GLU A 92 -25.53 43.21 -19.47
CA GLU A 92 -25.80 44.65 -19.56
C GLU A 92 -26.37 44.96 -20.95
N GLN A 93 -27.49 45.68 -20.93
CA GLN A 93 -28.27 46.21 -22.05
C GLN A 93 -27.66 47.51 -22.56
#